data_AF-A0A3M1FL97-F1
#
_entry.id   AF-A0A3M1FL97-F1
#
_cell.length_a   1.000
_cell.length_b   1.000
_cell.length_c   1.000
_cell.angle_alpha   90.00
_cell.angle_beta   90.00
_cell.angle_gamma   90.00
#
_symmetry.space_group_name_H-M   'P 1'
#
loop_
_entity.id
_entity.type
_entity.pdbx_description
1 polymer ?
#
loop_
_entity_poly.entity_id
_entity_poly.type
_entity_poly.pdbx_seq_one_letter_code
_entity_poly.pdbx_strand_id
1 'polypeptide(L)' 'MLAFGVATVNEDPDGDGIRVTNNFRFPGQYYDAETGLNYNYQRTYDPSLGRYTQTDPIGLNGG' A
#
# COMPACT_ATOMS: atom_id res chain seq x y z
N MET A 1 -5.48 -9.41 -13.65
CA MET A 1 -5.99 -8.08 -13.27
C MET A 1 -5.36 -7.77 -11.92
N LEU A 2 -4.55 -6.71 -11.82
CA LEU A 2 -3.99 -6.32 -10.53
C LEU A 2 -5.14 -5.80 -9.66
N ALA A 3 -5.26 -6.31 -8.44
CA ALA A 3 -6.20 -5.79 -7.46
C ALA A 3 -5.79 -4.35 -7.06
N PHE A 4 -6.75 -3.55 -6.62
CA PHE A 4 -6.45 -2.21 -6.12
C PHE A 4 -5.39 -2.27 -5.00
N GLY A 5 -4.42 -1.36 -5.04
CA GLY A 5 -3.34 -1.25 -4.05
C GLY A 5 -2.12 -2.11 -4.31
N VAL A 6 -2.14 -2.94 -5.35
CA VAL A 6 -0.94 -3.60 -5.88
C VAL A 6 -0.26 -2.66 -6.87
N ALA A 7 0.86 -2.07 -6.47
CA ALA A 7 1.70 -1.24 -7.33
C ALA A 7 2.91 -2.04 -7.82
N THR A 8 3.23 -1.97 -9.12
CA THR A 8 4.53 -2.38 -9.63
C THR A 8 5.52 -1.26 -9.34
N VAL A 9 6.34 -1.44 -8.31
CA VAL A 9 7.37 -0.46 -7.94
C VAL A 9 8.61 -0.75 -8.76
N ASN A 10 9.11 0.28 -9.46
CA ASN A 10 10.43 0.18 -10.07
C ASN A 10 11.49 0.43 -8.99
N GLU A 11 12.25 -0.61 -8.66
CA GLU A 11 13.33 -0.58 -7.67
C GLU A 11 14.67 -0.14 -8.25
N ASP A 12 14.76 0.05 -9.58
CA ASP A 12 15.95 0.55 -10.27
C ASP A 12 15.50 1.62 -11.30
N PRO A 13 15.18 2.83 -10.82
CA PRO A 13 14.69 3.91 -11.68
C PRO A 13 15.79 4.55 -12.55
N ASP A 14 17.06 4.44 -12.18
CA ASP A 14 18.20 5.02 -12.91
C ASP A 14 18.96 4.01 -13.79
N GLY A 15 18.71 2.71 -13.62
CA GLY A 15 19.16 1.65 -14.52
C GLY A 15 20.61 1.24 -14.33
N ASP A 16 21.19 1.47 -13.15
CA ASP A 16 22.60 1.17 -12.85
C ASP A 16 22.79 -0.27 -12.33
N GLY A 17 21.70 -1.02 -12.14
CA GLY A 17 21.69 -2.39 -11.62
C GLY A 17 21.73 -2.48 -10.10
N ILE A 18 21.76 -1.35 -9.38
CA ILE A 18 21.70 -1.27 -7.93
C ILE A 18 20.25 -1.00 -7.51
N ARG A 19 19.62 -2.03 -6.93
CA ARG A 19 18.22 -1.94 -6.51
C ARG A 19 18.07 -1.17 -5.19
N VAL A 20 17.08 -0.30 -5.13
CA VAL A 20 16.63 0.36 -3.90
C VAL A 20 15.29 -0.22 -3.43
N THR A 21 15.15 -0.40 -2.12
CA THR A 21 13.86 -0.74 -1.53
C THR A 21 12.96 0.49 -1.52
N ASN A 22 11.84 0.41 -2.22
CA ASN A 22 10.83 1.47 -2.20
C ASN A 22 9.50 0.95 -1.63
N ASN A 23 9.20 1.40 -0.41
CA ASN A 23 8.01 1.02 0.33
C ASN A 23 6.81 1.94 0.09
N PHE A 24 6.93 2.98 -0.74
CA PHE A 24 5.78 3.81 -1.08
C PHE A 24 4.80 3.04 -1.97
N ARG A 25 3.51 3.26 -1.73
CA ARG A 25 2.42 2.67 -2.52
C ARG A 25 1.56 3.81 -3.08
N PHE A 26 0.24 3.74 -2.96
CA PHE A 26 -0.61 4.89 -3.30
C PHE A 26 -0.33 6.09 -2.38
N PRO A 27 -0.78 7.31 -2.75
CA PRO A 27 -0.56 8.50 -1.94
C PRO A 27 -0.91 8.29 -0.47
N GLY A 28 0.07 8.57 0.41
CA GLY A 28 -0.08 8.40 1.86
C GLY A 28 0.05 6.96 2.36
N GLN A 29 0.32 5.97 1.51
CA GLN A 29 0.47 4.56 1.89
C GLN A 29 1.93 4.13 1.94
N TYR A 30 2.27 3.40 3.00
CA TYR A 30 3.57 2.76 3.22
C TYR A 30 3.39 1.25 3.31
N TYR A 31 4.20 0.48 2.58
CA TYR A 31 4.19 -0.97 2.60
C TYR A 31 4.97 -1.52 3.79
N ASP A 32 4.30 -2.36 4.55
CA ASP A 32 4.90 -3.17 5.61
C ASP A 32 5.26 -4.56 5.05
N ALA A 33 6.55 -4.85 5.01
CA ALA A 33 7.07 -6.10 4.48
C ALA A 33 6.81 -7.31 5.40
N GLU A 34 6.59 -7.10 6.70
CA GLU A 34 6.30 -8.19 7.63
C GLU A 34 4.89 -8.75 7.40
N THR A 35 3.93 -7.87 7.13
CA THR A 35 2.52 -8.24 6.96
C THR A 35 2.06 -8.32 5.50
N GLY A 36 2.77 -7.67 4.57
CA GLY A 36 2.34 -7.52 3.19
C GLY A 36 1.23 -6.49 2.99
N LEU A 37 0.95 -5.66 4.00
CA LEU A 37 -0.14 -4.69 4.00
C LEU A 37 0.36 -3.26 3.78
N ASN A 38 -0.56 -2.36 3.42
CA ASN A 38 -0.26 -0.94 3.20
C ASN A 38 -0.86 -0.08 4.32
N TYR A 39 -0.04 0.64 5.08
CA TYR A 39 -0.48 1.52 6.16
C TYR A 39 -0.59 2.98 5.69
N ASN A 40 -1.70 3.65 5.99
CA ASN A 40 -1.96 5.04 5.57
C ASN A 40 -2.06 6.05 6.72
N TYR A 41 -1.39 5.78 7.83
CA TYR A 41 -1.48 6.51 9.11
C TYR A 41 -2.79 6.29 9.90
N GLN A 42 -3.93 6.08 9.25
CA GLN A 42 -5.21 5.88 9.95
C GLN A 42 -5.65 4.41 9.97
N ARG A 43 -5.34 3.68 8.91
CA ARG A 43 -5.78 2.31 8.66
C ARG A 43 -4.74 1.51 7.89
N THR A 44 -4.95 0.21 7.91
CA THR A 44 -4.19 -0.80 7.17
C THR A 44 -5.05 -1.32 6.03
N TYR A 45 -4.51 -1.24 4.82
CA TYR A 45 -5.13 -1.68 3.59
C TYR A 45 -4.55 -3.02 3.14
N ASP A 46 -5.43 -3.98 2.85
CA ASP A 46 -5.09 -5.28 2.29
C ASP A 46 -5.29 -5.23 0.77
N PRO A 47 -4.20 -5.18 -0.02
CA PRO A 47 -4.28 -5.13 -1.47
C PRO A 47 -4.72 -6.46 -2.10
N SER A 48 -4.63 -7.58 -1.38
CA SER A 48 -5.11 -8.88 -1.88
C SER A 48 -6.64 -8.96 -1.86
N LEU A 49 -7.27 -8.30 -0.88
CA LEU A 49 -8.72 -8.22 -0.73
C LEU A 49 -9.32 -6.93 -1.30
N GLY A 50 -8.48 -5.94 -1.60
CA GLY A 50 -8.89 -4.64 -2.14
C GLY A 50 -9.60 -3.73 -1.13
N ARG A 51 -9.38 -3.90 0.18
CA ARG A 51 -10.12 -3.19 1.25
C ARG A 51 -9.26 -2.92 2.50
N TYR A 52 -9.73 -2.00 3.35
CA TYR A 52 -9.17 -1.82 4.68
C TYR A 52 -9.51 -3.00 5.59
N THR A 53 -8.57 -3.34 6.48
CA THR A 53 -8.75 -4.40 7.49
C THR A 53 -9.54 -3.91 8.70
N GLN A 54 -9.53 -2.59 8.95
CA GLN A 54 -10.32 -1.94 10.00
C GLN A 54 -11.55 -1.21 9.45
N THR A 55 -12.58 -1.10 10.29
CA THR A 55 -13.74 -0.22 10.06
C THR A 55 -13.30 1.23 9.91
N ASP A 56 -14.08 2.03 9.18
CA ASP A 56 -13.80 3.45 9.05
C ASP A 56 -13.87 4.17 10.42
N PRO A 57 -12.82 4.91 10.83
CA PRO A 57 -12.85 5.70 12.06
C PRO A 57 -13.95 6.77 12.08
N ILE A 58 -14.37 7.26 10.90
CA ILE A 58 -15.47 8.21 10.75
C ILE A 58 -16.84 7.50 10.87
N GLY A 59 -16.85 6.17 10.82
CA GLY A 59 -18.04 5.33 10.96
C GLY A 59 -19.03 5.57 9.82
N LEU A 60 -20.33 5.49 10.14
CA LEU A 60 -21.42 5.66 9.16
C LEU A 60 -21.46 7.06 8.50
N ASN A 61 -20.77 8.05 9.07
CA ASN A 61 -20.66 9.37 8.42
C ASN A 61 -19.76 9.34 7.17
N GLY A 62 -19.00 8.26 6.97
CA GLY A 62 -18.18 8.03 5.79
C GLY A 62 -18.93 7.41 4.60
N GLY A 63 -20.21 7.05 4.79
CA GLY A 63 -21.04 6.34 3.80
C GLY A 63 -21.20 4.86 4.08
#